data_AF-A0A3M1SH39-F1
#
_entry.id   AF-A0A3M1SH39-F1
#
_cell.length_a   1.000
_cell.length_b   1.000
_cell.length_c   1.000
_cell.angle_alpha   90.00
_cell.angle_beta   90.00
_cell.angle_gamma   90.00
#
_symmetry.space_group_name_H-M   'P 1'
#
loop_
_entity.id
_entity.type
_entity.pdbx_description
1 polymer ?
#
loop_
_entity_poly.entity_id
_entity_poly.type
_entity_poly.pdbx_seq_one_letter_code
_entity_poly.pdbx_strand_id
1 'polypeptide(L)' 'ANDPSKETYQLWIVDESQKYPIDGGLFNVNTQGEIILPIDTRLKVEKPKMFAVTAEKPGGVVVSDLKRVMAVAKIET' A
#
# COMPACT_ATOMS: atom_id res chain seq x y z
N ALA A 1 -9.61 -13.69 -2.88
CA ALA A 1 -8.18 -14.04 -3.04
C ALA A 1 -7.69 -13.52 -4.38
N ASN A 2 -6.46 -13.01 -4.48
CA ASN A 2 -5.85 -12.63 -5.76
C ASN A 2 -4.95 -13.74 -6.31
N ASP A 3 -4.61 -13.65 -7.59
CA ASP A 3 -3.61 -14.49 -8.27
C ASP A 3 -2.26 -13.74 -8.29
N PRO A 4 -1.25 -14.12 -7.48
CA PRO A 4 0.03 -13.41 -7.38
C PRO A 4 0.83 -13.39 -8.69
N SER A 5 0.52 -14.26 -9.64
CA SER A 5 1.15 -14.25 -10.97
C SER A 5 0.61 -13.15 -11.88
N LYS A 6 -0.53 -12.54 -11.53
CA LYS A 6 -1.20 -11.49 -12.31
C LYS A 6 -1.16 -10.14 -11.62
N GLU A 7 -1.30 -10.11 -10.30
CA GLU A 7 -1.24 -8.87 -9.51
C GLU A 7 -0.86 -9.14 -8.05
N THR A 8 -0.33 -8.11 -7.40
CA THR A 8 -0.09 -8.06 -5.96
C THR A 8 -0.73 -6.80 -5.41
N TYR A 9 -1.10 -6.80 -4.12
CA TYR A 9 -1.49 -5.56 -3.47
C TYR A 9 -0.28 -4.90 -2.83
N GLN A 10 -0.29 -3.58 -2.81
CA GLN A 10 0.74 -2.77 -2.18
C GLN A 10 0.10 -1.73 -1.27
N LEU A 11 0.58 -1.67 -0.03
CA LEU A 11 0.20 -0.65 0.93
C LEU A 11 1.07 0.59 0.72
N TRP A 12 0.44 1.75 0.76
CA TRP A 12 1.09 3.05 0.65
C TRP A 12 0.74 3.91 1.84
N ILE A 13 1.74 4.64 2.33
CA ILE A 13 1.58 5.70 3.33
C ILE A 13 1.66 7.03 2.58
N VAL A 14 0.54 7.74 2.52
CA VAL A 14 0.49 9.08 1.92
C VAL A 14 0.88 10.08 3.00
N ASP A 15 1.97 10.79 2.77
CA ASP A 15 2.59 11.73 3.70
C ASP A 15 2.78 13.10 3.02
N GLU A 16 2.34 14.18 3.66
CA GLU A 16 2.46 15.54 3.10
C GLU A 16 3.90 16.02 2.93
N SER A 17 4.85 15.46 3.68
CA SER A 17 6.26 15.79 3.57
C SER A 17 6.94 15.14 2.36
N GLN A 18 6.28 14.19 1.69
CA GLN A 18 6.84 13.40 0.60
C GLN A 18 6.21 13.74 -0.74
N LYS A 19 7.02 13.71 -1.80
CA LYS A 19 6.54 13.91 -3.18
C LYS A 19 5.71 12.73 -3.68
N TYR A 20 6.08 11.52 -3.25
CA TYR A 20 5.42 10.26 -3.63
C TYR A 20 5.01 9.51 -2.37
N PRO A 21 3.97 8.65 -2.43
CA PRO A 21 3.61 7.80 -1.30
C PRO A 21 4.79 6.90 -0.89
N ILE A 22 4.94 6.66 0.41
CA ILE A 22 5.95 5.77 0.95
C ILE A 22 5.45 4.34 0.84
N ASP A 23 6.29 3.43 0.36
CA ASP A 23 5.99 1.99 0.30
C ASP A 23 5.84 1.42 1.72
N GLY A 24 4.65 0.89 2.00
CA GLY A 24 4.30 0.22 3.26
C GLY A 24 4.38 -1.31 3.18
N GLY A 25 4.63 -1.87 2.00
CA GLY A 25 4.84 -3.30 1.80
C GLY A 25 3.85 -3.97 0.85
N LEU A 26 4.28 -5.11 0.31
CA LEU A 26 3.51 -5.95 -0.60
C LEU A 26 2.79 -7.06 0.16
N PHE A 27 1.58 -7.41 -0.30
CA PHE A 27 0.84 -8.53 0.25
C PHE A 27 -0.13 -9.14 -0.78
N ASN A 28 -0.52 -10.38 -0.52
CA ASN A 28 -1.56 -11.09 -1.27
C ASN A 28 -2.69 -11.48 -0.33
N VAL A 29 -3.92 -11.40 -0.81
CA VAL A 29 -5.10 -11.83 -0.05
C VAL A 29 -5.50 -13.25 -0.41
N ASN A 30 -5.77 -14.05 0.62
CA ASN A 30 -6.34 -15.39 0.47
C ASN A 30 -7.82 -15.37 0.94
N THR A 31 -8.45 -16.54 1.08
CA THR A 31 -9.85 -16.66 1.52
C THR A 31 -10.04 -16.60 3.03
N GLN A 32 -8.96 -16.50 3.82
CA GLN A 32 -9.03 -16.42 5.29
C GLN A 32 -9.47 -15.04 5.79
N GLY A 33 -9.41 -14.01 4.93
CA GLY A 33 -10.03 -12.71 5.16
C GLY A 33 -9.23 -11.73 6.02
N GLU A 34 -8.17 -12.17 6.70
CA GLU A 34 -7.31 -11.31 7.52
C GLU A 34 -5.83 -11.54 7.19
N ILE A 35 -5.05 -10.45 7.20
CA ILE A 35 -3.61 -10.44 6.96
C ILE A 35 -2.98 -9.45 7.92
N ILE A 36 -1.87 -9.86 8.51
CA ILE A 36 -1.00 -8.98 9.30
C ILE A 36 0.19 -8.60 8.41
N LEU A 37 0.27 -7.34 8.01
CA LEU A 37 1.39 -6.79 7.26
C LEU A 37 2.27 -5.96 8.20
N PRO A 38 3.48 -6.43 8.58
CA PRO A 38 4.42 -5.60 9.32
C PRO A 38 4.89 -4.45 8.43
N ILE A 39 4.77 -3.22 8.93
CA ILE A 39 5.20 -2.02 8.22
C ILE A 39 6.63 -1.70 8.66
N ASP A 40 7.59 -1.90 7.76
CA ASP A 40 9.00 -1.54 7.93
C ASP A 40 9.45 -0.62 6.79
N THR A 41 9.14 0.67 6.92
CA THR A 41 9.42 1.65 5.87
C THR A 41 10.85 2.17 5.96
N ARG A 42 11.57 2.15 4.83
CA ARG A 42 12.93 2.72 4.74
C ARG A 42 12.96 4.24 4.78
N LEU A 43 11.86 4.89 4.39
CA LEU A 43 11.71 6.34 4.44
C LEU A 43 11.03 6.74 5.73
N LYS A 44 11.43 7.89 6.25
CA LYS A 44 10.83 8.47 7.45
C LYS A 44 9.43 8.98 7.13
N VAL A 45 8.46 8.54 7.92
CA VAL A 45 7.08 9.06 7.94
C VAL A 45 7.05 10.22 8.94
N GLU A 46 6.61 11.41 8.50
CA GLU A 46 6.61 12.63 9.31
C GLU A 46 5.22 13.26 9.46
N LYS A 47 4.46 13.35 8.35
CA LYS A 47 3.13 13.95 8.30
C LYS A 47 2.16 13.04 7.56
N PRO A 48 1.88 11.84 8.10
CA PRO A 48 0.98 10.91 7.44
C PRO A 48 -0.44 11.51 7.37
N LYS A 49 -1.17 11.20 6.31
CA LYS A 49 -2.57 11.61 6.11
C LYS A 49 -3.51 10.45 5.95
N MET A 50 -3.04 9.41 5.26
CA MET A 50 -3.85 8.25 4.96
C MET A 50 -2.98 7.08 4.55
N PHE A 51 -3.56 5.89 4.67
CA PHE A 51 -3.13 4.71 3.94
C PHE A 51 -3.91 4.58 2.64
N ALA A 52 -3.27 4.03 1.63
CA ALA A 52 -3.91 3.57 0.40
C ALA A 52 -3.43 2.16 0.07
N VAL A 53 -4.31 1.33 -0.49
CA VAL A 53 -3.95 0.02 -1.05
C VAL A 53 -4.21 0.07 -2.55
N THR A 54 -3.22 -0.31 -3.35
CA THR A 54 -3.36 -0.43 -4.80
C THR A 54 -3.14 -1.86 -5.27
N ALA A 55 -3.77 -2.19 -6.40
CA ALA A 55 -3.53 -3.45 -7.12
C ALA A 55 -2.49 -3.22 -8.22
N GLU A 56 -1.29 -3.74 -8.02
CA GLU A 56 -0.13 -3.51 -8.86
C GLU A 56 0.28 -4.78 -9.63
N LYS A 57 1.15 -4.63 -10.64
CA LYS A 57 1.75 -5.78 -11.34
C LYS A 57 2.51 -6.69 -10.36
N PRO A 58 2.76 -7.97 -10.69
CA PRO A 58 3.52 -8.87 -9.83
C PRO A 58 4.86 -8.26 -9.39
N GLY A 59 5.13 -8.31 -8.08
CA GLY A 59 6.32 -7.69 -7.47
C GLY A 59 6.19 -6.19 -7.16
N GLY A 60 5.04 -5.57 -7.44
CA GLY A 60 4.73 -4.20 -7.06
C GLY A 60 5.39 -3.13 -7.93
N VAL A 61 5.37 -1.90 -7.43
CA VAL A 61 6.01 -0.74 -8.04
C VAL A 61 6.79 0.04 -6.98
N VAL A 62 7.80 0.80 -7.43
CA VAL A 62 8.58 1.68 -6.53
C VAL A 62 7.83 2.99 -6.27
N VAL A 63 7.05 3.45 -7.25
CA VAL A 63 6.23 4.66 -7.20
C VAL A 63 4.87 4.32 -7.79
N SER A 64 3.79 4.44 -7.02
CA SER A 64 2.43 4.24 -7.54
C SER A 64 1.91 5.48 -8.25
N ASP A 65 1.14 5.25 -9.31
CA ASP A 65 0.35 6.29 -9.98
C ASP A 65 -1.07 6.42 -9.40
N LEU A 66 -1.40 5.61 -8.39
CA LEU A 66 -2.68 5.57 -7.69
C LEU A 66 -3.89 5.37 -8.62
N LYS A 67 -3.74 4.68 -9.76
CA LYS A 67 -4.88 4.42 -10.68
C LYS A 67 -5.77 3.27 -10.24
N ARG A 68 -5.22 2.22 -9.62
CA ARG A 68 -5.96 1.02 -9.19
C ARG A 68 -6.08 0.96 -7.68
N VAL A 69 -6.77 1.94 -7.10
CA VAL A 69 -6.99 2.03 -5.64
C VAL A 69 -8.09 1.07 -5.21
N MET A 70 -7.75 0.14 -4.31
CA MET A 70 -8.67 -0.85 -3.74
C MET A 70 -9.30 -0.37 -2.44
N ALA A 71 -8.52 0.34 -1.61
CA ALA A 71 -8.97 0.85 -0.33
C ALA A 71 -8.18 2.08 0.08
N VAL A 72 -8.81 2.93 0.89
CA VAL A 72 -8.19 4.10 1.52
C VAL A 72 -8.64 4.19 2.98
N ALA A 73 -7.73 4.58 3.86
CA ALA A 73 -8.03 4.84 5.26
C ALA A 73 -7.42 6.18 5.65
N LYS A 74 -8.26 7.17 5.92
CA LYS A 74 -7.81 8.51 6.36
C LYS A 74 -7.58 8.49 7.86
N ILE A 75 -6.61 9.29 8.31
CA ILE A 75 -6.50 9.59 9.74
C ILE A 75 -7.73 10.41 10.13
N GLU A 76 -8.50 9.91 11.08
CA GLU A 76 -9.55 10.68 11.75
C GLU A 76 -8.92 11.46 12.90
N THR A 77 -9.35 12.71 13.07
CA THR A 77 -8.93 13.65 14.11
C THR A 77 -10.14 14.12 14.89
#